data_AF-A0AAD6UHB6-F1
#
_entry.id   AF-A0AAD6UHB6-F1
#
_cell.length_a   1.000
_cell.length_b   1.000
_cell.length_c   1.000
_cell.angle_alpha   90.00
_cell.angle_beta   90.00
_cell.angle_gamma   90.00
#
_symmetry.space_group_name_H-M   'P 1'
#
loop_
_entity.id
_entity.type
_entity.pdbx_description
1 polymer ?
#
loop_
_entity_poly.entity_id
_entity_poly.type
_entity_poly.pdbx_seq_one_letter_code
_entity_poly.pdbx_strand_id
1 'polypeptide(L)'
;LCHRSDLHDALKCLASGEGAGKPAIVHLGCETLSCDADAGTLTLQDGQVHHADVNMGADGIHSAMRTSILGYVQTALPSGRAVFRCLMEMSKMAGRPEFDWLMTGLAGPRGVRALP
;
A
#
# COMPACT_ATOMS: atom_id res chain seq x y z
N LEU A 1 -11.21 -5.71 -9.12
CA LEU A 1 -10.17 -5.63 -8.08
C LEU A 1 -8.84 -6.02 -8.71
N CYS A 2 -7.81 -5.18 -8.61
CA CYS A 2 -6.44 -5.50 -9.06
C CYS A 2 -5.58 -5.93 -7.86
N HIS A 3 -4.48 -6.64 -8.13
CA HIS A 3 -3.49 -6.97 -7.12
C HIS A 3 -2.68 -5.71 -6.75
N ARG A 4 -2.39 -5.51 -5.46
CA ARG A 4 -1.74 -4.28 -4.96
C ARG A 4 -0.37 -4.05 -5.61
N SER A 5 0.42 -5.12 -5.78
CA SER A 5 1.77 -4.99 -6.38
C SER A 5 1.66 -4.47 -7.81
N ASP A 6 0.79 -5.09 -8.61
CA ASP A 6 0.64 -4.77 -10.03
C ASP A 6 0.19 -3.31 -10.22
N LEU A 7 -0.75 -2.83 -9.38
CA LEU A 7 -1.17 -1.44 -9.40
C LEU A 7 -0.04 -0.50 -8.97
N HIS A 8 0.66 -0.83 -7.90
CA HIS A 8 1.78 -0.04 -7.40
C HIS A 8 2.90 0.06 -8.44
N ASP A 9 3.23 -1.04 -9.10
CA ASP A 9 4.28 -1.10 -10.12
C ASP A 9 3.88 -0.28 -11.35
N ALA A 10 2.62 -0.39 -11.80
CA ALA A 10 2.10 0.44 -12.88
C ALA A 10 2.18 1.94 -12.53
N LEU A 11 1.75 2.33 -11.33
CA LEU A 11 1.80 3.73 -10.88
C LEU A 11 3.24 4.25 -10.77
N LYS A 12 4.16 3.43 -10.23
CA LYS A 12 5.58 3.77 -10.14
C LYS A 12 6.16 4.00 -11.54
N CYS A 13 5.92 3.08 -12.48
CA CYS A 13 6.37 3.21 -13.87
C CYS A 13 5.86 4.50 -14.52
N LEU A 14 4.59 4.85 -14.33
CA LEU A 14 4.01 6.08 -14.87
C LEU A 14 4.59 7.35 -14.21
N ALA A 15 4.85 7.31 -12.91
CA ALA A 15 5.36 8.46 -12.18
C ALA A 15 6.86 8.74 -12.46
N SER A 16 7.66 7.70 -12.69
CA SER A 16 9.11 7.82 -12.94
C SER A 16 9.51 7.75 -14.42
N GLY A 17 8.57 7.47 -15.31
CA GLY A 17 8.80 7.35 -16.75
C GLY A 17 8.51 8.63 -17.53
N GLU A 18 8.56 8.55 -18.86
CA GLU A 18 8.14 9.63 -19.76
C GLU A 18 6.62 9.83 -19.69
N GLY A 19 6.18 11.08 -19.56
CA GLY A 19 4.77 11.41 -19.39
C GLY A 19 4.53 12.91 -19.21
N ALA A 20 3.37 13.26 -18.66
CA ALA A 20 3.05 14.64 -18.37
C ALA A 20 3.80 15.15 -17.13
N GLY A 21 4.61 16.20 -17.30
CA GLY A 21 5.38 16.82 -16.22
C GLY A 21 6.77 16.23 -16.04
N LYS A 22 7.45 16.63 -14.96
CA LYS A 22 8.80 16.15 -14.62
C LYS A 22 8.69 14.76 -13.96
N PRO A 23 9.44 13.74 -14.42
CA PRO A 23 9.46 12.42 -13.79
C PRO A 23 9.86 12.49 -12.32
N ALA A 24 9.18 11.72 -11.47
CA ALA A 24 9.50 11.60 -10.06
C ALA A 24 10.82 10.85 -9.86
N ILE A 25 11.68 11.37 -8.99
CA ILE A 25 12.90 10.71 -8.54
C ILE A 25 12.55 9.88 -7.30
N VAL A 26 12.82 8.58 -7.34
CA VAL A 26 12.48 7.66 -6.25
C VAL A 26 13.76 7.11 -5.62
N HIS A 27 13.96 7.44 -4.34
CA HIS A 27 15.03 6.90 -3.52
C HIS A 27 14.48 5.76 -2.66
N LEU A 28 14.88 4.52 -2.96
CA LEU A 28 14.50 3.34 -2.19
C LEU A 28 15.53 3.07 -1.08
N GLY A 29 15.10 2.41 0.00
CA GLY A 29 15.98 2.14 1.15
C GLY A 29 16.30 3.37 2.00
N CYS A 30 15.62 4.49 1.76
CA CYS A 30 15.73 5.72 2.52
C CYS A 30 14.57 5.82 3.52
N GLU A 31 14.74 5.24 4.71
CA GLU A 31 13.74 5.34 5.76
C GLU A 31 13.77 6.74 6.39
N THR A 32 12.62 7.41 6.43
CA THR A 32 12.46 8.72 7.07
C THR A 32 12.05 8.54 8.53
N LEU A 33 12.83 9.09 9.47
CA LEU A 33 12.59 8.96 10.90
C LEU A 33 11.75 10.10 11.49
N SER A 34 11.93 11.33 10.99
CA SER A 34 11.25 12.50 11.51
C SER A 34 11.18 13.63 10.48
N CYS A 35 10.29 14.58 10.74
CA CYS A 35 10.25 15.84 10.03
C CYS A 35 10.25 17.01 11.01
N ASP A 36 10.87 18.12 10.61
CA ASP A 36 10.65 19.43 11.22
C ASP A 36 9.82 20.25 10.24
N ALA A 37 8.56 20.50 10.60
CA ALA A 37 7.63 21.21 9.73
C ALA A 37 7.94 22.71 9.65
N ASP A 38 8.49 23.30 10.71
CA ASP A 38 8.83 24.72 10.76
C ASP A 38 10.13 24.99 9.99
N ALA A 39 11.11 24.07 10.10
CA ALA A 39 12.36 24.15 9.34
C ALA A 39 12.27 23.56 7.92
N GLY A 40 11.16 22.91 7.56
CA GLY A 40 11.00 22.28 6.24
C GLY A 40 11.92 21.08 5.99
N THR A 41 12.34 20.36 7.04
CA THR A 41 13.34 19.28 6.91
C THR A 41 12.81 17.87 7.17
N LEU A 42 13.47 16.89 6.56
CA LEU A 42 13.30 15.45 6.81
C LEU A 42 14.62 14.84 7.23
N THR A 43 14.61 14.05 8.31
CA THR A 43 15.79 13.30 8.77
C THR A 43 15.62 11.83 8.41
N LEU A 44 16.62 11.28 7.72
CA LEU A 44 16.68 9.88 7.33
C LEU A 44 17.38 9.02 8.40
N GLN A 45 17.18 7.71 8.33
CA GLN A 45 17.76 6.75 9.28
C GLN A 45 19.30 6.75 9.30
N ASP A 46 19.94 7.06 8.18
CA ASP A 46 21.40 7.18 8.07
C ASP A 46 21.95 8.51 8.61
N GLY A 47 21.08 9.38 9.12
CA GLY A 47 21.42 10.70 9.65
C GLY A 47 21.46 11.82 8.62
N GLN A 48 21.20 11.54 7.33
CA GLN A 48 21.08 12.59 6.32
C GLN A 48 19.85 13.45 6.58
N VAL A 49 19.97 14.76 6.29
CA VAL A 49 18.88 15.72 6.42
C VAL A 49 18.60 16.35 5.06
N HIS A 50 17.34 16.29 4.64
CA HIS A 50 16.86 16.89 3.39
C HIS A 50 15.98 18.10 3.70
N HIS A 51 16.04 19.12 2.84
CA HIS A 51 15.20 20.30 2.91
C HIS A 51 14.26 20.36 1.71
N ALA A 52 13.01 20.77 1.93
CA ALA A 52 12.02 20.98 0.88
C ALA A 52 11.08 22.13 1.22
N ASP A 53 10.49 22.75 0.20
CA ASP A 53 9.46 23.78 0.40
C ASP A 53 8.19 23.20 1.04
N VAL A 54 7.86 21.95 0.69
CA VAL A 54 6.71 21.20 1.23
C VAL A 54 7.09 19.74 1.41
N ASN A 55 6.87 19.23 2.63
CA ASN A 55 6.99 17.81 2.96
C ASN A 55 5.59 17.17 3.01
N MET A 56 5.41 16.04 2.30
CA MET A 56 4.15 15.29 2.30
C MET A 56 4.31 13.94 2.98
N GLY A 57 3.60 13.74 4.10
CA GLY A 57 3.56 12.46 4.81
C GLY A 57 2.58 11.47 4.19
N ALA A 58 3.10 10.51 3.43
CA ALA A 58 2.34 9.40 2.85
C ALA A 58 2.85 8.01 3.32
N ASP A 59 3.32 7.95 4.57
CA ASP A 59 4.03 6.83 5.21
C ASP A 59 3.11 5.82 5.93
N GLY A 60 1.81 5.87 5.67
CA GLY A 60 0.85 4.83 6.07
C GLY A 60 0.46 4.85 7.55
N ILE A 61 -0.05 3.72 8.05
CA ILE A 61 -0.68 3.66 9.37
C ILE A 61 0.31 3.86 10.53
N HIS A 62 1.56 3.46 10.36
CA HIS A 62 2.65 3.61 11.34
C HIS A 62 3.46 4.91 11.14
N SER A 63 2.79 5.97 10.69
CA SER A 63 3.42 7.23 10.28
C SER A 63 4.32 7.86 11.35
N ALA A 64 5.59 8.06 10.99
CA ALA A 64 6.56 8.86 11.73
C ALA A 64 6.29 10.36 11.55
N MET A 65 5.80 10.75 10.37
CA MET A 65 5.44 12.14 10.07
C MET A 65 4.31 12.63 10.97
N ARG A 66 3.27 11.80 11.16
CA ARG A 66 2.16 12.10 12.07
C ARG A 66 2.65 12.31 13.49
N THR A 67 3.58 11.48 13.97
CA THR A 67 4.14 11.62 15.31
C THR A 67 4.98 12.89 15.45
N SER A 68 5.78 13.22 14.43
CA SER A 68 6.61 14.44 14.42
C SER A 68 5.75 15.71 14.49
N ILE A 69 4.63 15.74 13.77
CA ILE A 69 3.70 16.88 13.74
C ILE A 69 2.89 16.98 15.05
N LEU A 70 2.40 15.85 15.57
CA LEU A 70 1.55 15.86 16.77
C LEU A 70 2.35 16.00 18.07
N GLY A 71 3.64 15.64 18.05
CA GLY A 71 4.49 15.58 19.25
C GLY A 71 4.22 14.35 20.14
N TYR A 72 3.32 13.45 19.74
CA TYR A 72 3.01 12.21 20.46
C TYR A 72 2.52 11.11 19.51
N VAL A 73 2.63 9.87 19.96
CA VAL A 73 2.14 8.70 19.22
C VAL A 73 0.63 8.57 19.39
N GLN A 74 -0.11 8.69 18.29
CA GLN A 74 -1.54 8.37 18.26
C GLN A 74 -1.75 6.89 17.91
N THR A 75 -2.15 6.09 18.90
CA THR A 75 -2.42 4.66 18.74
C THR A 75 -3.82 4.41 18.18
N ALA A 76 -3.94 3.45 17.26
CA ALA A 76 -5.24 3.02 16.75
C ALA A 76 -6.03 2.26 17.83
N LEU A 77 -7.32 2.56 17.96
CA LEU A 77 -8.21 1.80 18.82
C LEU A 77 -8.55 0.45 18.17
N PRO A 78 -8.36 -0.69 18.86
CA PRO A 78 -8.74 -2.00 18.34
C PRO A 78 -10.24 -2.06 18.03
N SER A 79 -10.61 -2.52 16.83
CA SER A 79 -12.01 -2.61 16.41
C SER A 79 -12.74 -3.85 16.95
N GLY A 80 -12.02 -4.76 17.62
CA GLY A 80 -12.52 -6.08 17.98
C GLY A 80 -12.75 -7.01 16.78
N ARG A 81 -12.30 -6.63 15.58
CA ARG A 81 -12.49 -7.39 14.34
C ARG A 81 -11.15 -7.66 13.68
N ALA A 82 -11.02 -8.85 13.12
CA ALA A 82 -9.88 -9.25 12.31
C ALA A 82 -10.37 -9.81 10.97
N VAL A 83 -9.52 -9.75 9.95
CA VAL A 83 -9.80 -10.30 8.63
C VAL A 83 -8.66 -11.23 8.24
N PHE A 84 -8.98 -12.51 8.02
CA PHE A 84 -8.06 -13.42 7.36
C PHE A 84 -8.05 -13.12 5.86
N ARG A 85 -6.86 -12.94 5.30
CA ARG A 85 -6.66 -12.68 3.88
C ARG A 85 -5.45 -13.46 3.40
N CYS A 86 -5.63 -14.21 2.32
CA CYS A 86 -4.56 -14.88 1.60
C CYS A 86 -4.78 -14.79 0.09
N LEU A 87 -3.72 -15.00 -0.67
CA LEU A 87 -3.78 -15.27 -2.10
C LEU A 87 -3.51 -16.75 -2.31
N MET A 88 -4.27 -17.38 -3.20
CA MET A 88 -4.06 -18.76 -3.60
C MET A 88 -3.71 -18.80 -5.08
N GLU A 89 -2.67 -19.54 -5.42
CA GLU A 89 -2.31 -19.77 -6.81
C GLU A 89 -3.36 -20.66 -7.48
N MET A 90 -3.98 -20.14 -8.54
CA MET A 90 -5.02 -20.87 -9.27
C MET A 90 -4.52 -22.21 -9.84
N SER A 91 -3.24 -22.31 -10.19
CA SER A 91 -2.60 -23.55 -10.67
C SER A 91 -2.63 -24.68 -9.63
N LYS A 92 -2.56 -24.35 -8.33
CA LYS A 92 -2.64 -25.35 -7.25
C LYS A 92 -4.04 -25.90 -7.04
N MET A 93 -5.06 -25.19 -7.55
CA MET A 93 -6.47 -25.57 -7.48
C MET A 93 -6.94 -26.31 -8.74
N ALA A 94 -6.24 -26.14 -9.87
CA ALA A 94 -6.60 -26.81 -11.12
C ALA A 94 -6.51 -28.34 -11.01
N GLY A 95 -7.47 -29.06 -11.60
CA GLY A 95 -7.52 -30.52 -11.60
C GLY A 95 -7.96 -31.15 -10.27
N ARG A 96 -8.42 -30.34 -9.32
CA ARG A 96 -8.97 -30.78 -8.04
C ARG A 96 -10.49 -30.59 -8.03
N PRO A 97 -11.27 -31.69 -8.09
CA PRO A 97 -12.74 -31.62 -8.18
C PRO A 97 -13.40 -30.79 -7.07
N GLU A 98 -12.79 -30.73 -5.88
CA GLU A 98 -13.27 -29.93 -4.75
C GLU A 98 -13.27 -28.40 -5.01
N PHE A 99 -12.48 -27.94 -5.98
CA PHE A 99 -12.33 -26.52 -6.33
C PHE A 99 -12.96 -26.14 -7.68
N ASP A 100 -13.50 -27.08 -8.45
CA ASP A 100 -14.07 -26.82 -9.78
C ASP A 100 -15.14 -25.72 -9.78
N TRP A 101 -15.91 -25.59 -8.69
CA TRP A 101 -16.93 -24.56 -8.53
C TRP A 101 -16.36 -23.13 -8.43
N LEU A 102 -15.12 -22.96 -7.99
CA LEU A 102 -14.41 -21.67 -7.99
C LEU A 102 -13.83 -21.36 -9.38
N MET A 103 -13.47 -22.40 -10.14
CA MET A 103 -12.81 -22.30 -11.44
C MET A 103 -13.79 -22.09 -12.60
N THR A 104 -15.05 -22.50 -12.44
CA THR A 104 -16.13 -22.42 -13.46
C THR A 104 -16.99 -21.16 -13.36
N GLY A 105 -16.72 -20.27 -12.39
CA GLY A 105 -17.39 -18.97 -12.23
C GLY A 105 -18.84 -19.07 -11.71
N LEU A 106 -19.60 -17.97 -11.85
CA LEU A 106 -21.01 -17.84 -11.43
C LEU A 106 -22.00 -18.81 -12.13
N ALA A 107 -21.53 -19.55 -13.14
CA ALA A 107 -22.30 -20.57 -13.86
C ALA A 107 -22.27 -21.95 -13.14
N GLY A 108 -21.45 -22.11 -12.11
CA GLY A 108 -21.40 -23.34 -11.31
C GLY A 108 -22.63 -23.52 -10.39
N PRO A 109 -22.92 -24.75 -9.94
CA PRO A 109 -24.13 -25.09 -9.17
C PRO A 109 -24.22 -24.42 -7.78
N ARG A 110 -23.17 -23.71 -7.35
CA ARG A 110 -23.12 -22.94 -6.09
C ARG A 110 -22.82 -21.45 -6.29
N GLY A 111 -22.95 -20.93 -7.52
CA GLY A 111 -22.87 -19.49 -7.75
C GLY A 111 -23.82 -18.78 -6.79
N VAL A 112 -23.29 -17.84 -5.99
CA VAL A 112 -24.11 -16.98 -5.13
C VAL A 112 -25.10 -16.27 -6.03
N ARG A 113 -26.33 -16.81 -6.14
CA ARG A 113 -27.46 -16.05 -6.63
C ARG A 113 -27.61 -14.92 -5.62
N ALA A 114 -27.39 -13.69 -6.06
CA ALA A 114 -28.02 -12.57 -5.39
C ALA A 114 -29.52 -12.93 -5.33
N LEU A 115 -30.02 -13.24 -4.14
CA LEU A 115 -31.45 -13.39 -3.92
C LEU A 115 -32.10 -12.03 -4.24
N PRO A 116 -33.34 -12.03 -4.77
CA PRO A 116 -34.03 -10.81 -5.20
C PRO A 116 -34.16 -9.76 -4.10
#